data_AF-A0A6G7A7T6-F1
#
_entry.id   AF-A0A6G7A7T6-F1
#
_cell.length_a   1.000
_cell.length_b   1.000
_cell.length_c   1.000
_cell.angle_alpha   90.00
_cell.angle_beta   90.00
_cell.angle_gamma   90.00
#
_symmetry.space_group_name_H-M   'P 1'
#
loop_
_entity.id
_entity.type
_entity.pdbx_description
1 polymer ?
#
loop_
_entity_poly.entity_id
_entity_poly.type
_entity_poly.pdbx_seq_one_letter_code
_entity_poly.pdbx_strand_id
1 'polypeptide(L)'
;MSISISYSATYGGNTVAQYLNDWSAYFGDVNHRPGQVVDGTNTGGFNPGPFDGTQYAIKSTASDAAFVADGNLHYTLFNNPSHTLWGSLDKVSLGDTLAGGSGSNYSLVSQEVSFANLGLNSLREEGRAGEVHKVVYGLMSGDSSALAGEIDALLKAINPNLSVNSTFDDLAAAGVAHANPLPAAADIGLVGVQDVAHDWALAA
;
A
#
# COMPACT_ATOMS: atom_id res chain seq x y z
N MET A 1 1.51 8.23 16.27
CA MET A 1 2.86 7.98 15.71
C MET A 1 2.97 8.79 14.42
N SER A 2 4.18 9.11 13.95
CA SER A 2 4.37 9.72 12.62
C SER A 2 4.20 8.67 11.51
N ILE A 3 3.85 9.12 10.30
CA ILE A 3 3.78 8.23 9.12
C ILE A 3 5.10 7.45 8.97
N SER A 4 4.99 6.18 8.61
CA SER A 4 6.12 5.31 8.30
C SER A 4 5.89 4.66 6.95
N ILE A 5 6.87 4.77 6.06
CA ILE A 5 6.77 4.30 4.68
C ILE A 5 7.74 3.13 4.49
N SER A 6 7.27 2.05 3.88
CA SER A 6 8.11 0.95 3.41
C SER A 6 7.98 0.87 1.91
N TYR A 7 9.09 0.72 1.18
CA TYR A 7 9.09 0.69 -0.28
C TYR A 7 10.11 -0.32 -0.81
N SER A 8 9.80 -0.98 -1.92
CA SER A 8 10.78 -1.78 -2.65
C SER A 8 11.86 -0.87 -3.23
N ALA A 9 13.13 -1.25 -3.11
CA ALA A 9 14.26 -0.47 -3.60
C ALA A 9 14.16 -0.12 -5.11
N THR A 10 13.36 -0.86 -5.88
CA THR A 10 13.01 -0.52 -7.28
C THR A 10 12.46 0.91 -7.42
N TYR A 11 11.73 1.40 -6.42
CA TYR A 11 11.05 2.71 -6.47
C TYR A 11 11.81 3.83 -5.74
N GLY A 12 13.04 3.60 -5.27
CA GLY A 12 13.77 4.59 -4.45
C GLY A 12 13.86 5.98 -5.09
N GLY A 13 14.12 6.04 -6.40
CA GLY A 13 14.19 7.28 -7.16
C GLY A 13 12.85 7.88 -7.59
N ASN A 14 11.73 7.20 -7.35
CA ASN A 14 10.40 7.72 -7.67
C ASN A 14 9.94 8.68 -6.57
N THR A 15 9.24 9.75 -6.96
CA THR A 15 8.45 10.52 -5.99
C THR A 15 7.23 9.72 -5.57
N VAL A 16 6.72 9.97 -4.36
CA VAL A 16 5.49 9.33 -3.87
C VAL A 16 4.33 9.62 -4.81
N ALA A 17 4.19 10.87 -5.27
CA ALA A 17 3.15 11.28 -6.20
C ALA A 17 3.24 10.56 -7.54
N GLN A 18 4.46 10.41 -8.09
CA GLN A 18 4.65 9.68 -9.34
C GLN A 18 4.27 8.20 -9.19
N TYR A 19 4.76 7.54 -8.13
CA TYR A 19 4.41 6.15 -7.86
C TYR A 19 2.90 5.95 -7.69
N LEU A 20 2.23 6.78 -6.89
CA LEU A 20 0.80 6.66 -6.64
C LEU A 20 -0.05 6.87 -7.92
N ASN A 21 0.33 7.83 -8.76
CA ASN A 21 -0.35 8.10 -10.02
C ASN A 21 -0.17 6.94 -11.00
N ASP A 22 1.06 6.44 -11.15
CA ASP A 22 1.37 5.32 -12.04
C ASP A 22 0.68 4.02 -11.56
N TRP A 23 0.73 3.74 -10.26
CA TRP A 23 0.09 2.58 -9.65
C TRP A 23 -1.43 2.63 -9.80
N SER A 24 -2.06 3.78 -9.54
CA SER A 24 -3.52 3.92 -9.66
C SER A 24 -4.00 3.84 -11.10
N ALA A 25 -3.22 4.36 -12.05
CA ALA A 25 -3.51 4.21 -13.48
C ALA A 25 -3.39 2.74 -13.93
N TYR A 26 -2.42 1.99 -13.39
CA TYR A 26 -2.25 0.57 -13.66
C TYR A 26 -3.30 -0.32 -12.98
N PHE A 27 -3.72 0.03 -11.76
CA PHE A 27 -4.82 -0.61 -11.05
C PHE A 27 -6.15 -0.36 -11.77
N GLY A 28 -6.43 0.87 -12.20
CA GLY A 28 -7.61 1.26 -12.97
C GLY A 28 -8.90 1.40 -12.14
N ASP A 29 -10.00 1.74 -12.79
CA ASP A 29 -11.34 1.84 -12.16
C ASP A 29 -12.03 0.47 -12.18
N VAL A 30 -12.30 -0.11 -11.01
CA VAL A 30 -13.04 -1.39 -10.90
C VAL A 30 -14.54 -1.25 -11.20
N ASN A 31 -15.00 -0.02 -11.46
CA ASN A 31 -16.37 0.35 -11.77
C ASN A 31 -17.37 -0.04 -10.66
N HIS A 32 -16.98 0.20 -9.39
CA HIS A 32 -17.85 -0.05 -8.22
C HIS A 32 -18.93 1.04 -8.08
N ARG A 33 -19.86 1.09 -9.04
CA ARG A 33 -20.88 2.14 -9.17
C ARG A 33 -22.29 1.55 -9.24
N PRO A 34 -23.36 2.35 -9.00
CA PRO A 34 -24.73 1.86 -9.07
C PRO A 34 -25.03 1.12 -10.39
N GLY A 35 -25.56 -0.09 -10.28
CA GLY A 35 -25.88 -0.94 -11.43
C GLY A 35 -24.69 -1.67 -12.07
N GLN A 36 -23.49 -1.56 -11.51
CA GLN A 36 -22.24 -2.17 -12.02
C GLN A 36 -21.52 -3.04 -10.99
N VAL A 37 -22.00 -3.07 -9.74
CA VAL A 37 -21.41 -3.91 -8.69
C VAL A 37 -21.72 -5.39 -8.94
N VAL A 38 -20.67 -6.20 -8.97
CA VAL A 38 -20.72 -7.66 -9.14
C VAL A 38 -19.89 -8.30 -8.04
N ASP A 39 -20.56 -9.08 -7.18
CA ASP A 39 -19.92 -9.76 -6.05
C ASP A 39 -18.80 -10.71 -6.52
N GLY A 40 -17.70 -10.74 -5.77
CA GLY A 40 -16.49 -11.49 -6.10
C GLY A 40 -15.69 -10.94 -7.30
N THR A 41 -16.16 -9.87 -7.95
CA THR A 41 -15.45 -9.23 -9.08
C THR A 41 -14.90 -7.86 -8.70
N ASN A 42 -15.77 -6.93 -8.28
CA ASN A 42 -15.37 -5.53 -8.01
C ASN A 42 -15.82 -5.04 -6.63
N THR A 43 -16.16 -5.94 -5.71
CA THR A 43 -16.54 -5.62 -4.33
C THR A 43 -15.37 -5.53 -3.39
N GLY A 44 -14.28 -6.24 -3.68
CA GLY A 44 -13.27 -6.54 -2.66
C GLY A 44 -13.84 -7.44 -1.55
N GLY A 45 -13.15 -7.47 -0.42
CA GLY A 45 -13.56 -8.23 0.75
C GLY A 45 -12.97 -7.72 2.05
N PHE A 46 -13.73 -7.88 3.13
CA PHE A 46 -13.28 -7.60 4.49
C PHE A 46 -12.70 -8.83 5.16
N ASN A 47 -11.83 -8.63 6.15
CA ASN A 47 -11.42 -9.65 7.11
C ASN A 47 -11.67 -9.12 8.54
N PRO A 48 -12.50 -9.79 9.37
CA PRO A 48 -13.21 -11.05 9.10
C PRO A 48 -14.46 -10.92 8.23
N GLY A 49 -15.00 -9.72 8.03
CA GLY A 49 -16.18 -9.48 7.20
C GLY A 49 -17.52 -9.86 7.86
N PRO A 50 -18.65 -9.71 7.14
CA PRO A 50 -18.73 -9.42 5.70
C PRO A 50 -18.61 -7.93 5.33
N PHE A 51 -18.96 -7.00 6.22
CA PHE A 51 -18.96 -5.55 5.93
C PHE A 51 -18.13 -4.73 6.91
N ASP A 52 -17.46 -5.41 7.84
CA ASP A 52 -16.65 -4.80 8.87
C ASP A 52 -15.39 -5.66 9.06
N GLY A 53 -14.29 -5.02 9.42
CA GLY A 53 -13.09 -5.78 9.74
C GLY A 53 -11.85 -4.95 9.95
N THR A 54 -10.77 -5.65 10.27
CA THR A 54 -9.45 -5.04 10.44
C THR A 54 -8.75 -4.83 9.11
N GLN A 55 -9.22 -5.46 8.04
CA GLN A 55 -8.70 -5.26 6.69
C GLN A 55 -9.84 -5.18 5.67
N TYR A 56 -9.64 -4.34 4.66
CA TYR A 56 -10.35 -4.38 3.39
C TYR A 56 -9.33 -4.54 2.27
N ALA A 57 -9.56 -5.49 1.36
CA ALA A 57 -8.68 -5.70 0.22
C ALA A 57 -9.48 -5.85 -1.07
N ILE A 58 -8.88 -5.39 -2.16
CA ILE A 58 -9.44 -5.53 -3.50
C ILE A 58 -8.30 -5.64 -4.51
N LYS A 59 -8.53 -6.47 -5.53
CA LYS A 59 -7.69 -6.56 -6.71
C LYS A 59 -8.34 -5.83 -7.88
N SER A 60 -7.52 -5.38 -8.81
CA SER A 60 -7.98 -4.83 -10.09
C SER A 60 -8.79 -5.88 -10.86
N THR A 61 -9.71 -5.40 -11.69
CA THR A 61 -10.45 -6.22 -12.66
C THR A 61 -9.71 -6.37 -13.99
N ALA A 62 -8.63 -5.60 -14.21
CA ALA A 62 -7.89 -5.53 -15.46
C ALA A 62 -6.41 -5.98 -15.34
N SER A 63 -5.89 -6.11 -14.12
CA SER A 63 -4.51 -6.51 -13.83
C SER A 63 -4.42 -7.29 -12.52
N ASP A 64 -3.22 -7.74 -12.16
CA ASP A 64 -2.96 -8.40 -10.87
C ASP A 64 -2.71 -7.40 -9.74
N ALA A 65 -2.76 -6.08 -10.02
CA ALA A 65 -2.60 -5.04 -9.01
C ALA A 65 -3.65 -5.17 -7.91
N ALA A 66 -3.24 -4.95 -6.66
CA ALA A 66 -4.13 -5.03 -5.52
C ALA A 66 -3.68 -4.10 -4.39
N PHE A 67 -4.64 -3.68 -3.57
CA PHE A 67 -4.33 -2.99 -2.32
C PHE A 67 -5.00 -3.63 -1.12
N VAL A 68 -4.37 -3.43 0.04
CA VAL A 68 -4.89 -3.82 1.36
C VAL A 68 -4.90 -2.58 2.25
N ALA A 69 -6.07 -2.25 2.76
CA ALA A 69 -6.31 -1.21 3.75
C ALA A 69 -6.47 -1.88 5.13
N ASP A 70 -5.62 -1.54 6.09
CA ASP A 70 -5.65 -2.05 7.46
C ASP A 70 -6.11 -0.97 8.44
N GLY A 71 -6.89 -1.36 9.45
CA GLY A 71 -7.37 -0.48 10.51
C GLY A 71 -8.52 -1.09 11.30
N ASN A 72 -9.57 -0.32 11.54
CA ASN A 72 -10.86 -0.79 12.04
C ASN A 72 -11.95 -0.19 11.13
N LEU A 73 -12.30 -0.94 10.09
CA LEU A 73 -13.06 -0.46 8.95
C LEU A 73 -14.49 -1.00 8.98
N HIS A 74 -15.43 -0.14 8.59
CA HIS A 74 -16.85 -0.42 8.62
C HIS A 74 -17.52 0.08 7.35
N TYR A 75 -18.34 -0.74 6.71
CA TYR A 75 -19.08 -0.39 5.50
C TYR A 75 -20.59 -0.44 5.73
N THR A 76 -21.28 0.67 5.44
CA THR A 76 -22.70 0.80 5.77
C THR A 76 -23.64 0.03 4.83
N LEU A 77 -23.17 -0.35 3.64
CA LEU A 77 -24.01 -0.92 2.57
C LEU A 77 -25.25 -0.06 2.33
N PHE A 78 -26.44 -0.50 2.74
CA PHE A 78 -27.69 0.24 2.57
C PHE A 78 -28.10 1.07 3.79
N ASN A 79 -27.42 0.92 4.93
CA ASN A 79 -27.69 1.71 6.13
C ASN A 79 -27.32 3.17 5.90
N ASN A 80 -28.13 4.11 6.39
CA ASN A 80 -27.81 5.54 6.28
C ASN A 80 -26.58 5.90 7.14
N PRO A 81 -25.58 6.66 6.63
CA PRO A 81 -25.41 7.07 5.24
C PRO A 81 -24.97 5.91 4.34
N SER A 82 -25.64 5.73 3.19
CA SER A 82 -25.48 4.54 2.35
C SER A 82 -24.16 4.51 1.57
N HIS A 83 -23.61 3.32 1.42
CA HIS A 83 -22.37 3.01 0.73
C HIS A 83 -21.22 3.89 1.22
N THR A 84 -21.06 3.96 2.54
CA THR A 84 -20.00 4.70 3.22
C THR A 84 -19.06 3.72 3.89
N LEU A 85 -17.76 3.92 3.64
CA LEU A 85 -16.68 3.27 4.37
C LEU A 85 -16.18 4.24 5.44
N TRP A 86 -16.14 3.82 6.69
CA TRP A 86 -15.77 4.67 7.82
C TRP A 86 -14.99 3.85 8.86
N GLY A 87 -14.61 4.50 9.97
CA GLY A 87 -13.77 3.92 11.01
C GLY A 87 -12.35 4.46 10.96
N SER A 88 -11.36 3.64 11.28
CA SER A 88 -9.95 4.02 11.25
C SER A 88 -9.20 3.33 10.11
N LEU A 89 -8.34 4.09 9.44
CA LEU A 89 -7.41 3.61 8.42
C LEU A 89 -5.98 3.93 8.89
N ASP A 90 -5.22 2.88 9.19
CA ASP A 90 -3.88 3.00 9.75
C ASP A 90 -2.79 2.67 8.71
N LYS A 91 -3.03 1.68 7.85
CA LYS A 91 -2.09 1.29 6.80
C LYS A 91 -2.77 1.11 5.45
N VAL A 92 -2.12 1.55 4.39
CA VAL A 92 -2.43 1.15 3.01
C VAL A 92 -1.19 0.49 2.42
N SER A 93 -1.35 -0.74 1.91
CA SER A 93 -0.30 -1.49 1.21
C SER A 93 -0.70 -1.65 -0.26
N LEU A 94 0.23 -1.35 -1.17
CA LEU A 94 0.07 -1.35 -2.62
C LEU A 94 1.06 -2.32 -3.25
N GLY A 95 0.63 -2.99 -4.31
CA GLY A 95 1.46 -3.93 -5.05
C GLY A 95 0.64 -4.83 -5.95
N ASP A 96 1.08 -6.08 -6.11
CA ASP A 96 0.41 -7.07 -6.96
C ASP A 96 0.13 -8.39 -6.22
N THR A 97 -0.72 -9.19 -6.85
CA THR A 97 -1.05 -10.57 -6.48
C THR A 97 -1.59 -10.66 -5.05
N LEU A 98 -2.88 -10.35 -4.91
CA LEU A 98 -3.59 -10.49 -3.64
C LEU A 98 -3.66 -11.95 -3.19
N ALA A 99 -3.23 -12.21 -1.96
CA ALA A 99 -3.32 -13.51 -1.29
C ALA A 99 -4.04 -13.40 0.06
N GLY A 100 -4.41 -14.54 0.63
CA GLY A 100 -5.17 -14.60 1.87
C GLY A 100 -6.67 -14.39 1.67
N GLY A 101 -7.35 -13.90 2.70
CA GLY A 101 -8.81 -13.87 2.76
C GLY A 101 -9.39 -15.21 3.26
N SER A 102 -10.72 -15.33 3.24
CA SER A 102 -11.45 -16.56 3.61
C SER A 102 -11.08 -17.14 4.99
N GLY A 103 -10.91 -16.28 6.00
CA GLY A 103 -10.52 -16.68 7.36
C GLY A 103 -9.03 -16.51 7.67
N SER A 104 -8.26 -15.95 6.74
CA SER A 104 -6.87 -15.52 6.94
C SER A 104 -6.69 -14.04 6.58
N ASN A 105 -5.63 -13.42 7.11
CA ASN A 105 -5.30 -12.03 6.78
C ASN A 105 -4.95 -11.88 5.30
N TYR A 106 -5.35 -10.76 4.71
CA TYR A 106 -4.93 -10.38 3.37
C TYR A 106 -3.46 -9.97 3.37
N SER A 107 -2.77 -10.30 2.28
CA SER A 107 -1.39 -9.90 2.00
C SER A 107 -1.17 -9.72 0.50
N LEU A 108 -0.12 -9.00 0.12
CA LEU A 108 0.34 -8.90 -1.27
C LEU A 108 1.58 -9.77 -1.44
N VAL A 109 1.59 -10.64 -2.44
CA VAL A 109 2.77 -11.49 -2.72
C VAL A 109 3.95 -10.61 -3.14
N SER A 110 3.69 -9.59 -3.96
CA SER A 110 4.65 -8.56 -4.31
C SER A 110 4.18 -7.23 -3.72
N GLN A 111 4.50 -6.99 -2.44
CA GLN A 111 4.25 -5.68 -1.84
C GLN A 111 5.30 -4.69 -2.35
N GLU A 112 4.85 -3.67 -3.06
CA GLU A 112 5.72 -2.63 -3.61
C GLU A 112 5.95 -1.51 -2.60
N VAL A 113 4.86 -0.93 -2.07
CA VAL A 113 4.91 0.20 -1.13
C VAL A 113 3.83 0.04 -0.07
N SER A 114 4.11 0.43 1.18
CA SER A 114 3.09 0.59 2.22
C SER A 114 3.28 1.87 3.00
N PHE A 115 2.17 2.55 3.29
CA PHE A 115 2.09 3.74 4.13
C PHE A 115 1.39 3.36 5.43
N ALA A 116 2.10 3.35 6.55
CA ALA A 116 1.60 2.98 7.87
C ALA A 116 1.56 4.19 8.81
N ASN A 117 0.85 4.05 9.93
CA ASN A 117 0.58 5.12 10.89
C ASN A 117 -0.10 6.34 10.23
N LEU A 118 -1.01 6.08 9.28
CA LEU A 118 -1.81 7.14 8.63
C LEU A 118 -2.69 7.88 9.64
N GLY A 119 -3.17 7.16 10.67
CA GLY A 119 -3.96 7.75 11.75
C GLY A 119 -5.26 8.41 11.29
N LEU A 120 -5.78 8.02 10.12
CA LEU A 120 -7.02 8.56 9.59
C LEU A 120 -8.20 7.95 10.33
N ASN A 121 -9.16 8.79 10.68
CA ASN A 121 -10.38 8.35 11.34
C ASN A 121 -11.56 9.15 10.80
N SER A 122 -12.58 8.45 10.33
CA SER A 122 -13.83 9.05 9.86
C SER A 122 -15.00 8.49 10.65
N LEU A 123 -15.83 9.40 11.16
CA LEU A 123 -17.09 9.09 11.81
C LEU A 123 -18.10 8.65 10.75
N ARG A 124 -19.02 7.77 11.14
CA ARG A 124 -20.08 7.28 10.26
C ARG A 124 -20.90 8.43 9.68
N GLU A 125 -21.18 9.45 10.48
CA GLU A 125 -22.04 10.58 10.14
C GLU A 125 -21.45 11.50 9.06
N GLU A 126 -20.13 11.45 8.84
CA GLU A 126 -19.47 12.17 7.74
C GLU A 126 -19.85 11.59 6.37
N GLY A 127 -20.40 10.38 6.34
CA GLY A 127 -20.83 9.73 5.11
C GLY A 127 -19.68 9.59 4.12
N ARG A 128 -19.97 9.78 2.83
CA ARG A 128 -18.96 9.70 1.76
C ARG A 128 -17.98 10.89 1.75
N ALA A 129 -18.16 11.88 2.63
CA ALA A 129 -17.24 12.99 2.78
C ALA A 129 -16.09 12.70 3.77
N GLY A 130 -16.15 11.60 4.53
CA GLY A 130 -15.06 11.19 5.42
C GLY A 130 -13.82 10.77 4.64
N GLU A 131 -12.64 11.11 5.15
CA GLU A 131 -11.36 10.84 4.49
C GLU A 131 -11.08 9.36 4.27
N VAL A 132 -11.47 8.48 5.21
CA VAL A 132 -11.34 7.02 5.02
C VAL A 132 -12.12 6.55 3.79
N HIS A 133 -13.33 7.09 3.57
CA HIS A 133 -14.12 6.77 2.39
C HIS A 133 -13.43 7.27 1.12
N LYS A 134 -13.03 8.55 1.09
CA LYS A 134 -12.40 9.16 -0.10
C LYS A 134 -11.13 8.45 -0.50
N VAL A 135 -10.27 8.11 0.46
CA VAL A 135 -9.01 7.41 0.22
C VAL A 135 -9.26 6.04 -0.41
N VAL A 136 -10.06 5.18 0.24
CA VAL A 136 -10.26 3.80 -0.24
C VAL A 136 -11.09 3.77 -1.52
N TYR A 137 -12.16 4.56 -1.61
CA TYR A 137 -13.00 4.61 -2.80
C TYR A 137 -12.28 5.28 -3.99
N GLY A 138 -11.40 6.25 -3.74
CA GLY A 138 -10.49 6.80 -4.74
C GLY A 138 -9.60 5.73 -5.36
N LEU A 139 -8.92 4.94 -4.52
CA LEU A 139 -8.09 3.81 -4.99
C LEU A 139 -8.90 2.79 -5.79
N MET A 140 -10.11 2.43 -5.34
CA MET A 140 -11.02 1.55 -6.11
C MET A 140 -11.36 2.13 -7.50
N SER A 141 -11.38 3.46 -7.63
CA SER A 141 -11.72 4.17 -8.86
C SER A 141 -10.49 4.55 -9.70
N GLY A 142 -9.30 4.05 -9.36
CA GLY A 142 -8.05 4.38 -10.05
C GLY A 142 -7.57 5.82 -9.81
N ASP A 143 -7.93 6.44 -8.67
CA ASP A 143 -7.57 7.81 -8.30
C ASP A 143 -6.96 7.88 -6.90
N SER A 144 -5.64 8.06 -6.82
CA SER A 144 -4.90 8.20 -5.57
C SER A 144 -4.85 9.63 -5.00
N SER A 145 -5.56 10.61 -5.58
CA SER A 145 -5.44 12.02 -5.17
C SER A 145 -5.75 12.23 -3.68
N ALA A 146 -6.78 11.56 -3.15
CA ALA A 146 -7.12 11.61 -1.74
C ALA A 146 -6.00 11.04 -0.85
N LEU A 147 -5.46 9.86 -1.19
CA LEU A 147 -4.35 9.24 -0.46
C LEU A 147 -3.10 10.13 -0.50
N ALA A 148 -2.77 10.68 -1.67
CA ALA A 148 -1.63 11.58 -1.83
C ALA A 148 -1.79 12.86 -0.97
N GLY A 149 -3.00 13.43 -0.89
CA GLY A 149 -3.29 14.58 -0.04
C GLY A 149 -3.04 14.31 1.44
N GLU A 150 -3.50 13.17 1.94
CA GLU A 150 -3.29 12.77 3.34
C GLU A 150 -1.81 12.50 3.65
N ILE A 151 -1.10 11.79 2.75
CA ILE A 151 0.35 11.57 2.90
C ILE A 151 1.12 12.89 2.89
N ASP A 152 0.78 13.82 2.00
CA ASP A 152 1.42 15.12 1.91
C ASP A 152 1.25 15.93 3.20
N ALA A 153 0.04 15.94 3.77
CA ALA A 153 -0.24 16.58 5.04
C ALA A 153 0.58 15.97 6.19
N LEU A 154 0.64 14.63 6.26
CA LEU A 154 1.41 13.90 7.27
C LEU A 154 2.92 14.16 7.17
N LEU A 155 3.47 14.18 5.95
CA LEU A 155 4.88 14.50 5.71
C LEU A 155 5.21 15.94 6.12
N LYS A 156 4.37 16.91 5.72
CA LYS A 156 4.54 18.33 6.09
C LYS A 156 4.44 18.57 7.59
N ALA A 157 3.63 17.78 8.30
CA ALA A 157 3.53 17.84 9.75
C ALA A 157 4.82 17.41 10.47
N ILE A 158 5.62 16.53 9.85
CA ILE A 158 6.95 16.14 10.35
C ILE A 158 7.97 17.22 10.00
N ASN A 159 8.00 17.63 8.74
CA ASN A 159 8.89 18.67 8.24
C ASN A 159 8.27 19.30 6.98
N PRO A 160 8.08 20.63 6.93
CA PRO A 160 7.39 21.31 5.83
C PRO A 160 8.08 21.18 4.46
N ASN A 161 9.35 20.75 4.43
CA ASN A 161 10.09 20.48 3.19
C ASN A 161 9.85 19.07 2.64
N LEU A 162 9.26 18.17 3.42
CA LEU A 162 8.85 16.84 2.96
C LEU A 162 7.45 16.94 2.35
N SER A 163 7.25 16.25 1.24
CA SER A 163 5.98 16.23 0.52
C SER A 163 5.86 14.97 -0.31
N VAL A 164 4.71 14.76 -0.95
CA VAL A 164 4.59 13.69 -1.95
C VAL A 164 5.47 13.88 -3.18
N ASN A 165 6.08 15.05 -3.36
CA ASN A 165 7.07 15.30 -4.42
C ASN A 165 8.50 14.92 -4.02
N SER A 166 8.73 14.52 -2.77
CA SER A 166 10.01 13.94 -2.33
C SER A 166 10.13 12.50 -2.88
N THR A 167 11.35 12.08 -3.22
CA THR A 167 11.60 10.68 -3.58
C THR A 167 11.53 9.78 -2.36
N PHE A 168 11.27 8.48 -2.56
CA PHE A 168 11.31 7.54 -1.43
C PHE A 168 12.69 7.51 -0.76
N ASP A 169 13.78 7.65 -1.50
CA ASP A 169 15.13 7.74 -0.95
C ASP A 169 15.37 9.04 -0.15
N ASP A 170 14.81 10.18 -0.59
CA ASP A 170 14.85 11.43 0.19
C ASP A 170 14.08 11.28 1.51
N LEU A 171 12.93 10.62 1.46
CA LEU A 171 12.11 10.31 2.64
C LEU A 171 12.81 9.33 3.58
N ALA A 172 13.61 8.40 3.04
CA ALA A 172 14.43 7.49 3.83
C ALA A 172 15.58 8.24 4.50
N ALA A 173 16.24 9.15 3.79
CA ALA A 173 17.26 10.03 4.36
C ALA A 173 16.70 10.95 5.46
N ALA A 174 15.42 11.32 5.37
CA ALA A 174 14.70 12.06 6.41
C ALA A 174 14.19 11.18 7.57
N GLY A 175 14.40 9.85 7.51
CA GLY A 175 14.04 8.90 8.56
C GLY A 175 12.55 8.54 8.63
N VAL A 176 11.76 8.84 7.59
CA VAL A 176 10.32 8.51 7.53
C VAL A 176 10.00 7.35 6.60
N ALA A 177 10.97 6.89 5.80
CA ALA A 177 10.83 5.75 4.91
C ALA A 177 11.96 4.71 5.09
N HIS A 178 11.69 3.46 4.70
CA HIS A 178 12.64 2.36 4.74
C HIS A 178 12.54 1.50 3.48
N ALA A 179 13.67 1.29 2.81
CA ALA A 179 13.75 0.39 1.67
C ALA A 179 13.66 -1.07 2.15
N ASN A 180 12.78 -1.84 1.54
CA ASN A 180 12.82 -3.30 1.61
C ASN A 180 13.88 -3.77 0.61
N PRO A 181 14.84 -4.59 1.03
CA PRO A 181 15.82 -5.13 0.10
C PRO A 181 15.10 -5.90 -1.01
N LEU A 182 15.57 -5.74 -2.25
CA LEU A 182 15.22 -6.66 -3.32
C LEU A 182 15.47 -8.09 -2.81
N PRO A 183 14.61 -9.07 -3.13
CA PRO A 183 14.96 -10.45 -2.85
C PRO A 183 16.35 -10.67 -3.44
N ALA A 184 17.31 -11.04 -2.58
CA ALA A 184 18.66 -11.29 -3.02
C ALA A 184 18.55 -12.21 -4.23
N ALA A 185 19.05 -11.76 -5.39
CA ALA A 185 19.22 -12.66 -6.52
C ALA A 185 19.95 -13.86 -5.94
N ALA A 186 19.35 -15.05 -6.06
CA ALA A 186 19.97 -16.27 -5.57
C ALA A 186 21.40 -16.23 -6.09
N ASP A 187 22.36 -16.11 -5.17
CA ASP A 187 23.77 -16.07 -5.49
C ASP A 187 23.99 -17.37 -6.24
N ILE A 188 24.13 -17.31 -7.57
CA ILE A 188 24.51 -18.46 -8.36
C ILE A 188 25.96 -18.64 -7.99
N GLY A 189 26.17 -19.31 -6.85
CA GLY A 189 27.47 -19.65 -6.34
C GLY A 189 28.23 -20.26 -7.49
N LEU A 190 29.26 -19.56 -7.94
CA LEU A 190 30.18 -20.06 -8.94
C LEU A 190 30.86 -21.28 -8.30
N VAL A 191 30.25 -22.45 -8.44
CA VAL A 191 30.83 -23.71 -7.99
C VAL A 191 32.02 -23.97 -8.91
N GLY A 192 33.21 -23.69 -8.38
CA GLY A 192 34.46 -24.22 -8.89
C GLY A 192 35.31 -23.25 -9.68
N VAL A 193 36.04 -22.38 -8.98
CA VAL A 193 37.48 -22.26 -9.21
C VAL A 193 38.14 -22.19 -7.84
N GLN A 194 38.69 -23.31 -7.41
CA GLN A 194 39.55 -23.38 -6.24
C GLN A 194 40.84 -22.65 -6.62
N ASP A 195 40.96 -21.39 -6.20
CA ASP A 195 42.18 -20.62 -6.35
C ASP A 195 43.23 -21.17 -5.38
N VAL A 196 44.01 -22.16 -5.83
CA VAL A 196 45.15 -22.67 -5.06
C VAL A 196 46.43 -22.29 -5.79
N ALA A 197 46.90 -21.09 -5.51
CA ALA A 197 48.26 -20.89 -5.06
C ALA A 197 48.40 -19.44 -4.56
N HIS A 198 48.78 -19.26 -3.30
CA HIS A 198 49.95 -18.47 -2.87
C HIS A 198 49.80 -18.06 -1.40
N ASP A 199 50.55 -18.72 -0.52
CA ASP A 199 51.31 -18.09 0.59
C ASP A 199 52.25 -19.18 1.14
N TRP A 200 53.54 -19.27 0.77
CA TRP A 200 54.69 -18.42 1.11
C TRP A 200 54.99 -18.27 2.61
N ALA A 201 56.05 -19.00 3.01
CA ALA A 201 57.01 -18.74 4.11
C ALA A 201 56.62 -19.21 5.54
N LEU A 202 57.52 -19.64 6.43
CA LEU A 202 58.90 -19.21 6.68
C LEU A 202 59.66 -20.21 7.62
N ALA A 203 60.97 -20.34 7.39
CA ALA A 203 62.12 -20.60 8.30
C ALA A 203 61.97 -21.36 9.64
N ALA A 204 62.78 -22.42 9.80
CA ALA A 204 63.86 -22.55 10.80
C ALA A 204 64.81 -23.70 10.41
#